data_AF-A0A957MW81-F1
#
_entry.id   AF-A0A957MW81-F1
#
_cell.length_a   1.000
_cell.length_b   1.000
_cell.length_c   1.000
_cell.angle_alpha   90.00
_cell.angle_beta   90.00
_cell.angle_gamma   90.00
#
_symmetry.space_group_name_H-M   'P 1'
#
loop_
_entity.id
_entity.type
_entity.pdbx_description
1 polymer ?
#
loop_
_entity_poly.entity_id
_entity_poly.type
_entity_poly.pdbx_seq_one_letter_code
_entity_poly.pdbx_strand_id
1 'polypeptide(L)' 'MNELVESGKVKPAIDRTYPLEQTADALRYLGEGHARGKIVIKVV' A
#
# COMPACT_ATOMS: atom_id res chain seq x y z
N MET A 1 18.06 2.00 0.72
CA MET A 1 16.75 1.75 0.10
C MET A 1 16.17 3.03 -0.49
N ASN A 2 16.13 4.14 0.26
CA ASN A 2 15.64 5.44 -0.24
C ASN A 2 16.27 5.85 -1.57
N GLU A 3 17.60 5.81 -1.70
CA GLU A 3 18.28 6.17 -2.96
C GLU A 3 17.83 5.34 -4.19
N LEU A 4 17.47 4.07 -4.00
CA LEU A 4 16.98 3.21 -5.10
C LEU A 4 15.54 3.57 -5.51
N VAL A 5 14.73 4.01 -4.54
CA VAL A 5 13.36 4.48 -4.77
C VAL A 5 13.39 5.88 -5.38
N GLU A 6 14.22 6.78 -4.86
CA GLU A 6 14.42 8.16 -5.33
C GLU A 6 15.01 8.18 -6.75
N SER A 7 15.96 7.29 -7.06
CA SER A 7 16.50 7.12 -8.42
C SER A 7 15.56 6.36 -9.37
N GLY A 8 14.39 5.91 -8.91
CA GLY A 8 13.40 5.20 -9.72
C GLY A 8 13.77 3.77 -10.12
N LYS A 9 14.91 3.25 -9.65
CA LYS A 9 15.38 1.88 -9.91
C LYS A 9 14.52 0.83 -9.24
N VAL A 10 13.87 1.18 -8.14
CA VAL A 10 12.91 0.32 -7.42
C VAL A 10 11.60 1.08 -7.24
N LYS A 11 10.48 0.49 -7.67
CA LYS A 11 9.15 1.04 -7.46
C LYS A 11 8.37 0.13 -6.50
N PRO A 12 7.73 0.66 -5.45
CA PRO A 12 6.82 -0.13 -4.63
C PRO A 12 5.68 -0.67 -5.49
N ALA A 13 5.42 -1.97 -5.42
CA ALA A 13 4.22 -2.56 -6.00
C ALA A 13 3.03 -2.28 -5.08
N ILE A 14 2.21 -1.30 -5.46
CA ILE A 14 0.99 -0.94 -4.73
C ILE A 14 -0.15 -1.79 -5.30
N ASP A 15 -0.81 -2.53 -4.42
CA ASP A 15 -2.01 -3.31 -4.79
C ASP A 15 -3.25 -2.41 -4.74
N ARG A 16 -3.47 -1.76 -3.58
CA ARG A 16 -4.64 -0.90 -3.36
C ARG A 16 -4.30 0.29 -2.48
N THR A 17 -5.07 1.36 -2.65
CA THR A 17 -5.02 2.56 -1.81
C THR A 17 -6.39 2.79 -1.20
N TYR A 18 -6.45 3.03 0.11
CA TYR A 18 -7.66 3.34 0.86
C TYR A 18 -7.53 4.72 1.50
N PRO A 19 -8.59 5.52 1.61
CA PRO A 19 -8.59 6.71 2.45
C PRO A 19 -8.54 6.32 3.95
N LEU A 20 -8.12 7.25 4.81
CA LEU A 20 -7.92 6.99 6.24
C LEU A 20 -9.16 6.40 6.93
N GLU A 21 -10.35 6.88 6.59
CA GLU A 21 -11.62 6.40 7.14
C GLU A 21 -11.93 4.94 6.79
N GLN A 22 -11.29 4.37 5.76
CA GLN A 22 -11.46 2.98 5.32
C GLN A 22 -10.34 2.04 5.81
N THR A 23 -9.58 2.42 6.83
CA THR A 23 -8.50 1.60 7.38
C THR A 23 -8.98 0.21 7.82
N ALA A 24 -10.19 0.10 8.37
CA ALA A 24 -10.76 -1.20 8.76
C ALA A 24 -10.95 -2.14 7.55
N ASP A 25 -11.40 -1.61 6.41
CA ASP A 25 -11.60 -2.37 5.18
C ASP A 25 -10.25 -2.81 4.56
N ALA A 26 -9.25 -1.94 4.64
CA ALA A 26 -7.89 -2.25 4.23
C ALA A 26 -7.30 -3.44 5.03
N LEU A 27 -7.49 -3.44 6.35
CA LEU A 27 -7.04 -4.52 7.23
C LEU A 27 -7.79 -5.83 6.97
N ARG A 28 -9.09 -5.77 6.71
CA ARG A 28 -9.88 -6.95 6.34
C ARG A 28 -9.43 -7.56 5.02
N TYR A 29 -9.24 -6.74 3.98
CA TYR A 29 -8.69 -7.19 2.70
C TYR A 29 -7.31 -7.85 2.84
N LEU A 30 -6.46 -7.29 3.71
CA LEU A 30 -5.17 -7.90 4.06
C LEU A 30 -5.35 -9.27 4.75
N GLY A 31 -6.23 -9.34 5.75
CA GLY A 31 -6.49 -10.54 6.54
C GLY A 31 -7.11 -11.69 5.72
N GLU A 32 -7.85 -11.38 4.67
CA GLU A 32 -8.38 -12.37 3.72
C GLU A 32 -7.31 -12.96 2.78
N GLY A 33 -6.07 -12.45 2.82
CA GLY A 33 -4.97 -12.93 1.98
C GLY A 33 -5.05 -12.45 0.52
N HIS A 34 -5.90 -11.46 0.22
CA HIS A 34 -6.06 -10.93 -1.13
C HIS A 34 -4.92 -9.98 -1.56
N ALA A 35 -4.12 -9.50 -0.60
CA ALA A 35 -3.07 -8.53 -0.86
C ALA A 35 -1.91 -9.12 -1.70
N ARG A 36 -1.69 -8.57 -2.91
CA ARG A 36 -0.58 -8.97 -3.81
C ARG A 36 0.58 -7.96 -3.83
N GLY A 37 0.54 -6.98 -2.94
CA GLY A 37 1.50 -5.90 -2.85
C GLY A 37 1.30 -5.06 -1.59
N LYS A 38 1.77 -3.83 -1.61
CA LYS A 38 1.54 -2.88 -0.51
C LYS A 38 0.14 -2.31 -0.58
N ILE A 39 -0.54 -2.27 0.56
CA ILE A 39 -1.75 -1.48 0.76
C ILE A 39 -1.32 -0.13 1.31
N VAL A 40 -1.77 0.95 0.69
CA VAL A 40 -1.46 2.33 1.11
C VAL A 40 -2.68 2.94 1.76
N ILE A 41 -2.51 3.56 2.93
CA ILE A 41 -3.52 4.42 3.54
C ILE A 41 -3.20 5.87 3.17
N LYS A 42 -4.13 6.52 2.49
CA LYS A 42 -4.03 7.92 2.10
C LYS A 42 -4.54 8.80 3.23
N VAL A 43 -3.63 9.62 3.77
CA VAL A 43 -3.93 10.68 4.73
C VAL A 43 -3.89 12.00 3.96
N VAL A 44 -5.00 12.73 3.97
CA VAL A 44 -5.15 14.08 3.38
C VAL A 44 -5.63 15.05 4.42
#